data_AF-T1AP61-F1
#
_entry.id   AF-T1AP61-F1
#
_cell.length_a   1.000
_cell.length_b   1.000
_cell.length_c   1.000
_cell.angle_alpha   90.00
_cell.angle_beta   90.00
_cell.angle_gamma   90.00
#
_symmetry.space_group_name_H-M   'P 1'
#
loop_
_entity.id
_entity.type
_entity.pdbx_description
1 polymer ?
#
loop_
_entity_poly.entity_id
_entity_poly.type
_entity_poly.pdbx_seq_one_letter_code
_entity_poly.pdbx_strand_id
1 'polypeptide(L)'
;MAEDLEYLRGKITELSGNLQNTDFILHGTVRKHYMKCGHKGCRCQRDPPELHGPYYDWTRRVDGKTKTVRLTEDQAKIIEQ
;
A
#
# COMPACT_ATOMS: atom_id res chain seq x y z
N MET A 1 17.58 15.91 -31.96
CA MET A 1 18.38 14.96 -31.15
C MET A 1 19.04 15.62 -29.94
N ALA A 2 19.95 16.59 -30.12
CA ALA A 2 20.59 17.29 -28.99
C ALA A 2 19.62 18.25 -28.27
N GLU A 3 18.84 19.03 -29.03
CA GLU A 3 17.80 19.92 -28.50
C GLU A 3 16.70 19.16 -27.73
N ASP A 4 16.35 17.95 -28.18
CA ASP A 4 15.38 17.09 -27.48
C ASP A 4 15.91 16.62 -26.12
N LEU A 5 17.21 16.36 -26.02
CA LEU A 5 17.85 15.95 -24.76
C LEU A 5 17.94 17.10 -23.75
N GLU A 6 18.20 18.32 -24.22
CA GLU A 6 18.20 19.51 -23.37
C GLU A 6 16.80 19.85 -22.87
N TYR A 7 15.79 19.75 -23.74
CA TYR A 7 14.39 19.88 -23.36
C TYR A 7 13.99 18.84 -22.30
N LEU A 8 14.29 17.56 -22.52
CA LEU A 8 13.98 16.50 -21.56
C LEU A 8 14.69 16.69 -20.23
N ARG A 9 15.95 17.15 -20.24
CA ARG A 9 16.70 17.43 -19.02
C ARG A 9 16.10 18.60 -18.24
N GLY A 10 15.73 19.69 -18.92
CA GLY A 10 15.02 20.81 -18.30
C GLY A 10 13.71 20.37 -17.64
N LYS A 11 12.94 19.54 -18.35
CA LYS A 11 11.66 18.99 -17.84
C LYS A 11 11.84 18.07 -16.63
N ILE A 12 12.89 17.24 -16.61
CA ILE A 12 13.22 16.41 -15.45
C ILE A 12 13.59 17.29 -14.26
N THR A 13 14.43 18.31 -14.45
CA THR A 13 14.82 19.23 -13.37
C THR A 13 13.60 19.97 -12.79
N GLU A 14 12.72 20.48 -13.63
CA GLU A 14 11.46 21.14 -13.22
C GLU A 14 10.58 20.19 -12.38
N LEU A 15 10.27 19.00 -12.91
CA LEU A 15 9.43 18.02 -12.22
C LEU A 15 10.07 17.49 -10.93
N SER A 16 11.39 17.34 -10.90
CA SER A 16 12.10 16.91 -9.69
C SER A 16 12.04 17.98 -8.61
N GLY A 17 12.04 19.27 -8.98
CA GLY A 17 11.82 20.39 -8.06
C GLY A 17 10.50 20.25 -7.28
N ASN A 18 9.44 19.78 -7.93
CA ASN A 18 8.14 19.55 -7.28
C ASN A 18 8.17 18.46 -6.21
N LEU A 19 9.14 17.53 -6.28
CA LEU A 19 9.30 16.44 -5.31
C LEU A 19 10.25 16.79 -4.15
N GLN A 20 11.04 17.87 -4.25
CA GLN A 20 12.05 18.24 -3.25
C GLN A 20 11.48 18.60 -1.87
N ASN A 21 10.20 18.99 -1.80
CA ASN A 21 9.51 19.31 -0.55
C ASN A 21 8.55 18.19 -0.10
N THR A 22 8.69 16.99 -0.67
CA THR A 22 7.95 15.83 -0.17
C THR A 22 8.71 15.26 1.01
N ASP A 23 8.08 15.24 2.18
CA ASP A 23 8.59 14.53 3.36
C ASP A 23 8.50 13.01 3.12
N PHE A 24 8.62 12.19 4.18
CA PHE A 24 8.59 10.73 4.11
C PHE A 24 7.42 10.17 3.26
N ILE A 25 7.74 9.56 2.11
CA ILE A 25 6.78 8.86 1.25
C ILE A 25 6.73 7.39 1.65
N LEU A 26 5.61 6.95 2.20
CA LEU A 26 5.37 5.54 2.49
C LEU A 26 4.73 4.85 1.28
N HIS A 27 5.55 4.18 0.47
CA HIS A 27 5.04 3.48 -0.71
C HIS A 27 4.33 2.16 -0.35
N GLY A 28 3.24 1.87 -1.04
CA GLY A 28 2.53 0.59 -0.95
C GLY A 28 1.01 0.76 -1.03
N THR A 29 0.29 -0.31 -0.73
CA THR A 29 -1.17 -0.33 -0.75
C THR A 29 -1.69 -0.95 0.53
N VAL A 30 -2.65 -0.29 1.18
CA VAL A 30 -3.40 -0.84 2.31
C VAL A 30 -4.63 -1.57 1.78
N ARG A 31 -4.88 -2.78 2.28
CA ARG A 31 -6.07 -3.58 1.95
C ARG A 31 -6.84 -3.92 3.22
N LYS A 32 -8.07 -3.40 3.32
CA LYS A 32 -9.07 -3.85 4.28
C LYS A 32 -9.77 -5.10 3.76
N HIS A 33 -9.82 -6.17 4.55
CA HIS A 33 -10.50 -7.41 4.16
C HIS A 33 -11.02 -8.21 5.35
N TYR A 34 -11.91 -9.16 5.04
CA TYR A 34 -12.46 -10.13 5.97
C TYR A 34 -12.20 -11.54 5.45
N MET A 35 -11.96 -12.51 6.33
CA MET A 35 -11.60 -13.87 5.92
C MET A 35 -12.14 -14.96 6.85
N LYS A 36 -12.25 -16.18 6.32
CA LYS A 36 -12.53 -17.38 7.12
C LYS A 36 -11.25 -17.86 7.79
N CYS A 37 -11.39 -18.49 8.96
CA CYS A 37 -10.29 -19.17 9.64
C CYS A 37 -10.30 -20.68 9.33
N GLY A 38 -9.22 -21.37 9.69
CA GLY A 38 -9.08 -22.82 9.54
C GLY A 38 -9.67 -23.66 10.69
N HIS A 39 -10.21 -23.03 11.74
CA HIS A 39 -10.69 -23.76 12.93
C HIS A 39 -12.03 -24.46 12.64
N LYS A 40 -12.08 -25.78 12.84
CA LYS A 40 -13.30 -26.58 12.69
C LYS A 40 -14.39 -26.08 13.64
N GLY A 41 -15.59 -25.83 13.11
CA GLY A 41 -16.75 -25.38 13.89
C GLY A 41 -16.80 -23.87 14.18
N CYS A 42 -15.86 -23.08 13.65
CA CYS A 42 -15.93 -21.63 13.77
C CYS A 42 -17.15 -21.05 13.04
N ARG A 43 -17.73 -19.96 13.57
CA ARG A 43 -18.88 -19.27 12.96
C ARG A 43 -18.62 -18.76 11.55
N CYS A 44 -17.36 -18.45 11.21
CA CYS A 44 -16.99 -18.05 9.85
C CYS A 44 -17.14 -19.17 8.81
N GLN A 45 -17.31 -20.42 9.23
CA GLN A 45 -17.53 -21.57 8.34
C GLN A 45 -19.02 -21.97 8.23
N ARG A 46 -19.93 -21.29 8.94
CA ARG A 46 -21.38 -21.52 8.86
C ARG A 46 -21.97 -21.00 7.55
N ASP A 47 -23.24 -21.31 7.34
CA ASP A 47 -24.08 -20.75 6.29
C ASP A 47 -25.29 -20.04 6.93
N PRO A 48 -25.39 -18.69 6.87
CA PRO A 48 -24.42 -17.77 6.27
C PRO A 48 -23.14 -17.60 7.12
N PRO A 49 -21.99 -17.25 6.51
CA PRO A 49 -20.72 -17.13 7.22
C PRO A 49 -20.55 -15.79 7.96
N GLU A 50 -20.10 -15.85 9.20
CA GLU A 50 -19.65 -14.68 9.97
C GLU A 50 -18.13 -14.50 9.83
N LEU A 51 -17.66 -13.71 8.85
CA LEU A 51 -16.23 -13.57 8.56
C LEU A 51 -15.45 -12.82 9.65
N HIS A 52 -14.18 -13.19 9.84
CA HIS A 52 -13.28 -12.46 10.74
C HIS A 52 -12.74 -11.22 10.08
N GLY A 53 -12.53 -10.17 10.88
CA GLY A 53 -11.94 -8.92 10.46
C GLY A 53 -12.63 -7.71 11.12
N PRO A 54 -12.37 -6.50 10.63
CA PRO A 54 -11.51 -6.22 9.49
C PRO A 54 -10.02 -6.44 9.79
N TYR A 55 -9.29 -6.97 8.81
CA TYR A 55 -7.84 -6.97 8.80
C TYR A 55 -7.33 -5.94 7.80
N TYR A 56 -6.26 -5.25 8.19
CA TYR A 56 -5.59 -4.25 7.37
C TYR A 56 -4.20 -4.75 7.04
N ASP A 57 -3.92 -5.01 5.77
CA ASP A 57 -2.61 -5.45 5.31
C ASP A 57 -2.02 -4.39 4.39
N TRP A 58 -0.83 -3.89 4.73
CA TRP A 58 -0.07 -2.99 3.90
C TRP A 58 1.00 -3.76 3.13
N THR A 59 0.94 -3.66 1.80
CA THR A 59 1.84 -4.39 0.90
C THR A 59 2.68 -3.43 0.07
N ARG A 60 3.98 -3.72 -0.02
CA ARG A 60 4.94 -2.91 -0.80
C ARG A 60 6.05 -3.76 -1.42
N ARG A 61 6.82 -3.17 -2.32
CA ARG A 61 8.03 -3.76 -2.89
C ARG A 61 9.27 -3.29 -2.12
N VAL A 62 10.10 -4.24 -1.69
CA VAL A 62 11.40 -4.01 -1.03
C VAL A 62 12.40 -4.95 -1.67
N ASP A 63 13.47 -4.43 -2.26
CA ASP A 63 14.52 -5.20 -2.95
C ASP A 63 13.98 -6.21 -3.97
N GLY A 64 13.02 -5.77 -4.78
CA GLY A 64 12.40 -6.64 -5.78
C GLY A 64 11.54 -7.77 -5.21
N LYS A 65 11.14 -7.70 -3.93
CA LYS A 65 10.24 -8.67 -3.29
C LYS A 65 9.01 -7.99 -2.71
N THR A 66 7.89 -8.70 -2.73
CA THR A 66 6.64 -8.22 -2.12
C THR A 66 6.72 -8.49 -0.61
N LYS A 67 6.54 -7.44 0.17
CA LYS A 67 6.48 -7.48 1.64
C LYS A 67 5.10 -7.02 2.07
N THR A 68 4.48 -7.79 2.96
CA THR A 68 3.17 -7.48 3.54
C THR A 68 3.30 -7.41 5.05
N VAL A 69 2.74 -6.35 5.63
CA VAL A 69 2.72 -6.09 7.08
C VAL A 69 1.26 -5.94 7.50
N ARG A 70 0.88 -6.64 8.57
CA ARG A 70 -0.44 -6.46 9.19
C ARG A 70 -0.44 -5.22 10.07
N LEU A 71 -1.42 -4.37 9.87
CA LEU A 71 -1.61 -3.11 10.57
C LEU A 71 -2.76 -3.22 11.58
N THR A 72 -2.71 -2.38 12.60
CA THR A 72 -3.91 -2.01 13.36
C THR A 72 -4.80 -1.09 12.52
N GLU A 73 -6.05 -0.90 12.94
CA GLU A 73 -6.95 0.04 12.26
C GLU A 73 -6.41 1.48 12.30
N ASP A 74 -5.87 1.92 13.44
CA ASP A 74 -5.34 3.28 13.56
C ASP A 74 -4.11 3.50 12.69
N GLN A 75 -3.25 2.48 12.56
CA GLN A 75 -2.12 2.52 11.63
C GLN A 75 -2.61 2.58 10.17
N ALA A 76 -3.66 1.84 9.82
CA ALA A 76 -4.23 1.89 8.48
C ALA A 76 -4.78 3.29 8.14
N LYS A 77 -5.49 3.92 9.09
CA LYS A 77 -6.00 5.30 8.93
C LYS A 77 -4.89 6.35 8.75
N ILE A 78 -3.72 6.15 9.36
CA ILE A 78 -2.57 7.04 9.18
C ILE A 78 -1.98 6.90 7.77
N ILE A 79 -1.99 5.69 7.21
CA ILE A 79 -1.35 5.40 5.91
C ILE A 79 -2.28 5.69 4.72
N GLU A 80 -3.60 5.64 4.90
CA GLU A 80 -4.59 5.94 3.85
C GLU A 80 -4.88 7.45 3.65
N GLN A 81 -4.26 8.33 4.45
CA GLN A 81 -4.35 9.80 4.29
C GLN A 81 -3.46 10.30 3.15
#